data_AF-A0A951L475-F1
#
_entry.id   AF-A0A951L475-F1
#
_cell.length_a   1.000
_cell.length_b   1.000
_cell.length_c   1.000
_cell.angle_alpha   90.00
_cell.angle_beta   90.00
_cell.angle_gamma   90.00
#
_symmetry.space_group_name_H-M   'P 1'
#
loop_
_entity.id
_entity.type
_entity.pdbx_description
1 polymer ?
#
loop_
_entity_poly.entity_id
_entity_poly.type
_entity_poly.pdbx_seq_one_letter_code
_entity_poly.pdbx_strand_id
1 'polypeptide(L)' 'MSDYFEQYMNNLVPMVVEQTNRGERAYDIYSRLLKERIIFLVGPIHDAVSSLICAQLLFL' A
#
# COMPACT_ATOMS: atom_id res chain seq x y z
N MET A 1 6.28 8.70 23.78
CA MET A 1 6.55 9.97 23.08
C MET A 1 7.58 9.83 21.95
N SER A 2 8.40 8.76 21.95
CA SER A 2 9.25 8.34 20.81
C SER A 2 8.46 7.74 19.63
N ASP A 3 7.30 7.12 19.91
CA ASP A 3 6.60 6.31 18.91
C ASP A 3 5.96 7.12 17.78
N TYR A 4 5.59 8.38 18.03
CA TYR A 4 5.00 9.26 17.03
C TYR A 4 5.99 9.67 15.92
N PHE A 5 7.28 9.78 16.25
CA PHE A 5 8.32 10.11 15.26
C PHE A 5 8.70 8.90 14.40
N GLU A 6 8.70 7.69 14.95
CA GLU A 6 8.85 6.46 14.16
C GLU A 6 7.64 6.25 13.24
N GLN A 7 6.43 6.53 13.72
CA GLN A 7 5.21 6.42 12.91
C GLN A 7 5.19 7.42 11.74
N TYR A 8 5.73 8.63 11.92
CA TYR A 8 5.81 9.63 10.83
C TYR A 8 6.97 9.39 9.85
N MET A 9 8.11 8.85 10.31
CA MET A 9 9.23 8.46 9.44
C MET A 9 9.00 7.12 8.72
N ASN A 10 8.13 6.23 9.25
CA ASN A 10 7.62 5.04 8.56
C ASN A 10 6.48 5.34 7.56
N ASN A 11 5.95 6.56 7.52
CA ASN A 11 4.84 6.94 6.63
C ASN A 11 5.28 7.47 5.27
N LEU A 12 6.57 7.59 5.00
CA LEU A 12 7.09 7.88 3.66
C LEU A 12 7.08 6.58 2.85
N VAL A 13 5.89 6.20 2.35
CA VAL A 13 5.75 5.09 1.42
C VAL A 13 6.48 5.45 0.12
N PRO A 14 7.49 4.66 -0.31
CA PRO A 14 8.25 5.00 -1.49
C PRO A 14 7.36 4.98 -2.74
N MET A 15 7.59 5.96 -3.61
CA MET A 15 6.88 6.12 -4.87
C MET A 15 7.72 5.53 -6.01
N VAL A 16 7.09 4.71 -6.85
CA VAL A 16 7.70 4.04 -7.99
C VAL A 16 7.09 4.58 -9.26
N VAL A 17 7.92 4.87 -10.25
CA VAL A 17 7.49 5.32 -11.59
C VAL A 17 7.45 4.12 -12.52
N GLU A 18 6.29 3.85 -13.11
CA GLU A 18 6.10 2.84 -14.15
C GLU A 18 6.04 3.52 -15.52
N GLN A 19 6.93 3.13 -16.43
CA GLN A 19 6.85 3.53 -17.83
C GLN A 19 5.83 2.66 -18.56
N THR A 20 4.85 3.31 -19.20
CA THR A 20 3.86 2.68 -20.06
C THR A 20 3.97 3.27 -21.47
N ASN A 21 3.42 2.59 -22.49
CA ASN A 21 3.42 3.11 -23.87
C ASN A 21 2.72 4.47 -24.04
N ARG A 22 1.96 4.94 -23.04
CA ARG A 22 1.28 6.25 -23.02
C ARG A 22 1.96 7.29 -22.11
N GLY A 23 3.10 6.96 -21.51
CA GLY A 23 3.86 7.85 -20.62
C GLY A 23 4.20 7.23 -19.27
N GLU A 24 4.66 8.07 -18.34
CA GLU A 24 5.05 7.69 -16.98
C GLU A 24 3.87 7.83 -16.01
N ARG A 25 3.61 6.78 -15.24
CA ARG A 25 2.62 6.82 -14.15
C ARG A 25 3.30 6.43 -12.85
N ALA A 26 3.15 7.29 -11.85
CA ALA A 26 3.75 7.07 -10.55
C ALA A 26 2.73 6.47 -9.58
N TYR A 27 3.16 5.48 -8.81
CA TYR A 27 2.38 4.73 -7.84
C TYR A 27 3.13 4.67 -6.52
N ASP A 28 2.43 4.62 -5.40
CA ASP A 28 3.06 4.09 -4.19
C ASP A 28 3.37 2.59 -4.37
N ILE A 29 4.37 2.09 -3.65
CA ILE A 29 4.83 0.70 -3.79
C ILE A 29 3.71 -0.32 -3.52
N TYR A 30 2.80 -0.06 -2.56
CA TYR A 30 1.72 -0.98 -2.23
C TYR A 30 0.70 -1.06 -3.36
N SER A 31 0.32 0.06 -3.96
CA SER A 31 -0.55 0.12 -5.14
C SER A 31 0.08 -0.59 -6.35
N ARG A 32 1.39 -0.45 -6.56
CA ARG A 32 2.09 -1.15 -7.65
C ARG A 32 2.08 -2.66 -7.48
N LEU A 33 2.19 -3.14 -6.24
CA LEU A 33 2.14 -4.56 -5.90
C LEU A 33 0.71 -5.12 -5.91
N LEU A 34 -0.29 -4.31 -5.53
CA LEU A 34 -1.70 -4.70 -5.65
C LEU A 34 -2.08 -4.95 -7.11
N LYS A 35 -1.55 -4.17 -8.06
CA LYS A 35 -1.71 -4.41 -9.50
C LYS A 35 -1.17 -5.78 -9.95
N GLU A 36 -0.15 -6.30 -9.26
CA GLU A 36 0.40 -7.65 -9.45
C GLU A 36 -0.31 -8.71 -8.58
N ARG A 37 -1.47 -8.38 -8.01
CA ARG A 37 -2.30 -9.24 -7.14
C ARG A 37 -1.64 -9.61 -5.80
N ILE A 38 -0.77 -8.75 -5.29
CA ILE A 38 -0.09 -8.95 -4.00
C ILE A 38 -0.75 -8.05 -2.95
N ILE A 39 -1.24 -8.64 -1.86
CA ILE A 39 -1.85 -7.95 -0.72
C ILE A 39 -0.96 -8.14 0.52
N PHE A 40 -0.73 -7.06 1.26
CA PHE A 40 0.02 -7.08 2.51
C PHE A 40 -0.92 -6.98 3.70
N LEU A 41 -0.77 -7.92 4.64
CA LEU A 41 -1.36 -7.85 5.97
C LEU A 41 -0.21 -7.67 6.97
N VAL A 42 -0.14 -6.51 7.60
CA VAL A 42 0.91 -6.17 8.58
C VAL A 42 0.24 -5.73 9.88
N GLY A 43 0.73 -6.28 10.99
CA GLY A 43 0.26 -5.93 12.33
C GLY A 43 -1.01 -6.67 12.78
N PRO A 44 -1.62 -6.23 13.89
CA PRO A 44 -2.79 -6.87 14.48
C PRO A 44 -4.03 -6.80 13.58
N ILE A 45 -4.84 -7.85 13.58
CA ILE A 45 -6.09 -7.91 12.83
C ILE A 45 -7.22 -7.29 13.65
N HIS A 46 -7.91 -6.32 13.05
CA HIS A 46 -9.13 -5.71 13.59
C HIS A 46 -10.09 -5.38 12.44
N ASP A 47 -11.34 -5.06 12.76
CA ASP A 47 -12.43 -4.92 11.78
C ASP A 47 -12.11 -3.98 10.61
N ALA A 48 -11.46 -2.84 10.87
CA ALA A 48 -11.06 -1.93 9.80
C ALA A 48 -10.03 -2.53 8.83
N VAL A 49 -9.02 -3.27 9.31
CA VAL A 49 -8.03 -3.96 8.45
C VAL A 49 -8.71 -5.09 7.67
N SER A 50 -9.59 -5.86 8.33
CA SER A 50 -10.36 -6.92 7.67
C SER A 50 -11.22 -6.39 6.52
N SER A 51 -11.90 -5.26 6.73
CA SER A 51 -12.71 -4.59 5.71
C SER A 51 -11.85 -4.13 4.50
N LEU A 52 -10.67 -3.56 4.75
CA LEU A 52 -9.74 -3.15 3.69
C LEU A 52 -9.22 -4.34 2.87
N ILE A 53 -8.87 -5.45 3.52
CA ILE A 53 -8.41 -6.66 2.82
C ILE A 53 -9.54 -7.26 1.98
N CYS A 54 -10.76 -7.33 2.50
CA CYS A 54 -11.92 -7.78 1.72
C CYS A 54 -12.14 -6.90 0.48
N ALA A 55 -12.05 -5.57 0.62
CA ALA A 55 -12.17 -4.66 -0.50
C ALA A 55 -11.07 -4.89 -1.55
N GLN A 56 -9.82 -5.11 -1.13
CA GLN A 56 -8.71 -5.43 -2.03
C GLN A 56 -8.94 -6.77 -2.75
N LEU A 57 -9.37 -7.81 -2.04
CA LEU A 57 -9.67 -9.12 -2.64
C LEU A 57 -10.78 -9.08 -3.69
N LEU A 58 -11.82 -8.27 -3.47
CA LEU A 58 -12.91 -8.09 -4.44
C LEU A 58 -12.52 -7.23 -5.65
N PHE A 59 -11.47 -6.41 -5.52
CA PHE A 59 -11.00 -5.52 -6.58
C PHE A 59 -10.10 -6.22 -7.61
N LEU A 60 -9.35 -7.26 -7.21
CA LEU A 60 -8.37 -7.99 -8.04
C LEU A 60 -8.98 -8.82 -9.19
#